data_AF-A0A1H0RKC9-F1
#
_entry.id   AF-A0A1H0RKC9-F1
#
_cell.length_a   1.000
_cell.length_b   1.000
_cell.length_c   1.000
_cell.angle_alpha   90.00
_cell.angle_beta   90.00
_cell.angle_gamma   90.00
#
_symmetry.space_group_name_H-M   'P 1'
#
loop_
_entity.id
_entity.type
_entity.pdbx_description
1 polymer ?
#
loop_
_entity_poly.entity_id
_entity_poly.type
_entity_poly.pdbx_seq_one_letter_code
_entity_poly.pdbx_strand_id
1 'polypeptide(L)'
;MITMNGYGQEDERVKSALKDTLSLIHYPEKMGSLLEDIYCMCLYAGESEAQKFIDNFPKLRFVRFHSYVMNVLEETEVSKSAAIKKVLDYYNIGEANAIAFGDGGNDLDMLEYVGLGIAKGKR
;
A
#
# COMPACT_ATOMS: atom_id res chain seq x y z
N MET A 1 7.82 -11.61 -8.46
CA MET A 1 8.55 -10.61 -9.27
C MET A 1 7.64 -9.38 -9.41
N ILE A 2 8.16 -8.15 -9.36
CA ILE A 2 7.33 -6.95 -9.59
C ILE A 2 7.03 -6.90 -11.09
N THR A 3 5.76 -6.81 -11.46
CA THR A 3 5.30 -6.69 -12.85
C THR A 3 4.26 -5.59 -12.95
N MET A 4 4.05 -5.06 -14.15
CA MET A 4 3.05 -4.03 -14.42
C MET A 4 2.15 -4.38 -15.59
N ASN A 5 1.05 -3.65 -15.78
CA ASN A 5 0.10 -3.91 -16.85
C ASN A 5 0.54 -3.37 -18.24
N GLY A 6 1.68 -2.65 -18.30
CA GLY A 6 2.22 -2.05 -19.52
C GLY A 6 1.62 -0.68 -19.88
N TYR A 7 0.66 -0.18 -19.10
CA TYR A 7 0.11 1.16 -19.30
C TYR A 7 0.96 2.20 -18.54
N GLY A 8 1.11 3.38 -19.15
CA GLY A 8 1.87 4.48 -18.55
C GLY A 8 3.38 4.27 -18.54
N GLN A 9 3.91 3.35 -19.35
CA GLN A 9 5.36 3.10 -19.46
C GLN A 9 6.14 4.37 -19.81
N GLU A 10 5.57 5.23 -20.66
CA GLU A 10 6.17 6.51 -21.04
C GLU A 10 5.65 7.71 -20.22
N ASP A 11 4.82 7.49 -19.20
CA ASP A 11 4.34 8.57 -18.33
C ASP A 11 5.40 8.89 -17.27
N GLU A 12 5.95 10.10 -17.33
CA GLU A 12 6.97 10.57 -16.39
C GLU A 12 6.49 10.59 -14.93
N ARG A 13 5.18 10.75 -14.68
CA ARG A 13 4.61 10.66 -13.32
C ARG A 13 4.73 9.25 -12.77
N VAL A 14 4.49 8.25 -13.63
CA VAL A 14 4.64 6.83 -13.28
C VAL A 14 6.12 6.51 -13.04
N LYS A 15 7.01 6.94 -13.93
CA LYS A 15 8.47 6.74 -13.78
C LYS A 15 9.00 7.38 -12.49
N SER A 16 8.61 8.62 -12.19
CA SER A 16 8.98 9.30 -10.94
C SER A 16 8.48 8.52 -9.72
N ALA A 17 7.21 8.14 -9.71
CA ALA A 17 6.63 7.41 -8.59
C ALA A 17 7.29 6.03 -8.37
N LEU A 18 7.64 5.32 -9.45
CA LEU A 18 8.39 4.06 -9.37
C LEU A 18 9.78 4.26 -8.74
N LYS A 19 10.48 5.32 -9.12
CA LYS A 19 11.76 5.70 -8.53
C LYS A 19 11.62 6.07 -7.06
N ASP A 20 10.64 6.90 -6.72
CA ASP A 20 10.47 7.42 -5.36
C ASP A 20 10.02 6.34 -4.37
N THR A 21 9.21 5.38 -4.83
CA THR A 21 8.61 4.35 -3.95
C THR A 21 9.39 3.04 -3.92
N LEU A 22 10.02 2.65 -5.03
CA LEU A 22 10.65 1.33 -5.20
C LEU A 22 12.11 1.42 -5.67
N SER A 23 12.66 2.63 -5.86
CA SER A 23 14.01 2.85 -6.42
C SER A 23 14.21 2.26 -7.82
N LEU A 24 13.12 2.07 -8.56
CA LEU A 24 13.16 1.51 -9.91
C LEU A 24 13.43 2.59 -10.94
N ILE A 25 14.46 2.37 -11.77
CA ILE A 25 14.89 3.30 -12.84
C ILE A 25 14.22 2.93 -14.17
N HIS A 26 13.87 1.66 -14.33
CA HIS A 26 13.21 1.12 -15.53
C HIS A 26 11.81 0.62 -15.19
N TYR A 27 10.90 0.78 -16.15
CA TYR A 27 9.55 0.26 -16.03
C TYR A 27 9.61 -1.29 -15.99
N PRO A 28 8.97 -1.94 -14.99
CA PRO A 28 8.94 -3.40 -14.86
C PRO A 28 8.35 -4.10 -16.09
N GLU A 29 8.67 -5.39 -16.23
CA GLU A 29 8.11 -6.19 -17.32
C GLU A 29 6.58 -6.25 -17.26
N LYS A 30 5.97 -6.31 -18.45
CA LYS A 30 4.53 -6.45 -18.58
C LYS A 30 4.12 -7.84 -18.09
N MET A 31 3.16 -7.86 -17.17
CA MET A 31 2.54 -9.07 -16.68
C MET A 31 1.82 -9.80 -17.82
N GLY A 32 2.25 -11.02 -18.13
CA GLY A 32 1.71 -11.81 -19.23
C GLY A 32 0.44 -12.60 -18.89
N SER A 33 0.32 -13.08 -17.65
CA SER A 33 -0.85 -13.83 -17.16
C SER A 33 -1.00 -13.71 -15.64
N LEU A 34 -2.22 -13.94 -15.14
CA LEU A 34 -2.57 -13.93 -13.71
C LEU A 34 -2.59 -15.35 -13.13
N LEU A 35 -1.57 -16.17 -13.44
CA LEU A 35 -1.51 -17.57 -13.00
C LEU A 35 -1.05 -17.72 -11.54
N GLU A 36 -0.45 -16.67 -10.97
CA GLU A 36 0.01 -16.65 -9.59
C GLU A 36 -0.93 -15.82 -8.72
N ASP A 37 -1.02 -16.17 -7.44
CA ASP A 37 -1.76 -15.40 -6.45
C ASP A 37 -1.15 -14.01 -6.29
N ILE A 38 -2.00 -12.98 -6.39
CA ILE A 38 -1.60 -11.59 -6.17
C ILE A 38 -1.93 -11.19 -4.75
N TYR A 39 -0.88 -11.02 -3.94
CA TYR A 39 -1.01 -10.61 -2.55
C TYR A 39 -0.95 -9.08 -2.34
N CYS A 40 -0.50 -8.33 -3.35
CA CYS A 40 -0.40 -6.88 -3.30
C CYS A 40 -0.58 -6.28 -4.68
N MET A 41 -1.42 -5.24 -4.77
CA MET A 41 -1.63 -4.46 -5.98
C MET A 41 -1.51 -2.97 -5.64
N CYS A 42 -0.81 -2.24 -6.51
CA CYS A 42 -0.68 -0.80 -6.41
C CYS A 42 -1.28 -0.12 -7.65
N LEU A 43 -2.05 0.94 -7.43
CA LEU A 43 -2.55 1.82 -8.47
C LEU A 43 -1.66 3.06 -8.58
N TYR A 44 -1.09 3.28 -9.77
CA TYR A 44 -0.33 4.48 -10.12
C TYR A 44 -1.24 5.46 -10.84
N ALA A 45 -1.75 6.44 -10.10
CA ALA A 45 -2.73 7.41 -10.59
C ALA A 45 -2.77 8.65 -9.68
N GLY A 46 -3.10 9.80 -10.27
CA GLY A 46 -3.48 11.00 -9.52
C GLY A 46 -4.91 10.90 -8.98
N GLU A 47 -5.32 11.86 -8.13
CA GLU A 47 -6.64 11.86 -7.48
C GLU A 47 -7.81 11.71 -8.48
N SER A 48 -7.84 12.53 -9.54
CA SER A 48 -8.93 12.51 -10.52
C SER A 48 -8.98 11.22 -11.36
N GLU A 49 -7.83 10.60 -11.61
CA GLU A 49 -7.73 9.32 -12.32
C GLU A 49 -8.14 8.16 -11.40
N ALA A 50 -7.71 8.19 -10.13
CA ALA A 50 -8.01 7.18 -9.13
C ALA A 50 -9.49 7.15 -8.75
N GLN A 51 -10.18 8.30 -8.75
CA GLN A 51 -11.61 8.37 -8.42
C GLN A 51 -12.45 7.43 -9.28
N LYS A 52 -12.10 7.27 -10.56
CA LYS A 52 -12.79 6.33 -11.47
C LYS A 52 -12.71 4.89 -10.98
N PHE A 53 -11.60 4.48 -10.37
CA PHE A 53 -11.46 3.13 -9.81
C PHE A 53 -12.23 2.99 -8.50
N ILE A 54 -12.17 4.01 -7.64
CA ILE A 54 -12.90 4.03 -6.36
C ILE A 54 -14.40 3.86 -6.63
N ASP A 55 -14.96 4.62 -7.57
CA ASP A 55 -16.39 4.58 -7.90
C ASP A 55 -16.83 3.24 -8.51
N ASN A 56 -15.97 2.61 -9.32
CA ASN A 56 -16.31 1.37 -10.02
C ASN A 56 -16.03 0.09 -9.21
N PHE A 57 -15.21 0.16 -8.17
CA PHE A 57 -14.81 -0.99 -7.35
C PHE A 57 -15.07 -0.74 -5.85
N PRO A 58 -16.34 -0.58 -5.44
CA PRO A 58 -16.69 -0.19 -4.06
C PRO A 58 -16.36 -1.23 -2.99
N LYS A 59 -16.08 -2.49 -3.37
CA LYS A 59 -15.63 -3.56 -2.46
C LYS A 59 -14.12 -3.57 -2.23
N LEU A 60 -13.39 -2.70 -2.94
CA LEU A 60 -11.96 -2.52 -2.78
C LEU A 60 -11.71 -1.20 -2.05
N ARG A 61 -10.68 -1.20 -1.22
CA ARG A 61 -10.22 -0.03 -0.50
C ARG A 61 -8.94 0.48 -1.14
N PHE A 62 -8.94 1.77 -1.47
CA PHE A 62 -7.80 2.44 -2.08
C PHE A 62 -7.14 3.36 -1.05
N VAL A 63 -5.91 3.03 -0.64
CA VAL A 63 -5.20 3.75 0.44
C VAL A 63 -3.99 4.47 -0.11
N ARG A 64 -4.00 5.79 -0.06
CA ARG A 64 -2.91 6.62 -0.56
C ARG A 64 -1.74 6.71 0.43
N PHE A 65 -0.55 6.39 -0.05
CA PHE A 65 0.70 6.56 0.72
C PHE A 65 1.75 7.40 -0.03
N HIS A 66 1.53 7.67 -1.31
CA HIS A 66 2.36 8.56 -2.14
C HIS A 66 1.47 9.50 -2.95
N SER A 67 1.97 10.63 -3.41
CA SER A 67 1.23 11.60 -4.23
C SER A 67 0.64 10.99 -5.52
N TYR A 68 1.22 9.89 -5.99
CA TYR A 68 0.80 9.19 -7.22
C TYR A 68 0.62 7.67 -7.06
N VAL A 69 0.69 7.12 -5.84
CA VAL A 69 0.53 5.67 -5.60
C VAL A 69 -0.48 5.38 -4.49
N MET A 70 -1.36 4.41 -4.74
CA MET A 70 -2.31 3.83 -3.79
C MET A 70 -2.13 2.32 -3.67
N ASN A 71 -2.27 1.80 -2.46
CA ASN A 71 -2.52 0.37 -2.27
C ASN A 71 -3.97 0.05 -2.65
N VAL A 72 -4.17 -1.05 -3.36
CA VAL A 72 -5.48 -1.61 -3.67
C VAL A 72 -5.67 -2.82 -2.77
N LEU A 73 -6.60 -2.73 -1.84
CA LEU A 73 -6.81 -3.72 -0.78
C LEU A 73 -8.23 -4.25 -0.83
N GLU A 74 -8.43 -5.48 -0.39
CA GLU A 74 -9.77 -5.95 -0.05
C GLU A 74 -10.26 -5.20 1.18
N GLU A 75 -11.52 -4.74 1.15
CA GLU A 75 -12.05 -3.83 2.16
C GLU A 75 -12.02 -4.41 3.59
N THR A 76 -12.29 -5.71 3.72
CA THR A 76 -12.55 -6.35 5.03
C THR A 76 -11.37 -7.11 5.62
N GLU A 77 -10.32 -7.41 4.84
CA GLU A 77 -9.31 -8.41 5.26
C GLU A 77 -7.91 -7.84 5.52
N VAL A 78 -7.53 -6.74 4.87
CA VAL A 78 -6.13 -6.31 4.83
C VAL A 78 -5.93 -4.97 5.53
N SER A 79 -5.30 -5.01 6.70
CA SER A 79 -4.84 -3.83 7.45
C SER A 79 -3.50 -4.12 8.14
N LYS A 80 -2.75 -3.08 8.50
CA LYS A 80 -1.49 -3.27 9.24
C LYS A 80 -1.75 -3.69 10.68
N SER A 81 -2.81 -3.18 11.29
CA SER A 81 -3.25 -3.63 12.62
C SER A 81 -3.61 -5.11 12.65
N ALA A 82 -4.31 -5.62 11.63
CA ALA A 82 -4.65 -7.04 11.52
C ALA A 82 -3.38 -7.91 11.36
N ALA A 83 -2.39 -7.44 10.60
CA ALA A 83 -1.10 -8.12 10.48
C ALA A 83 -0.34 -8.14 11.82
N ILE A 84 -0.28 -7.02 12.53
CA ILE A 84 0.34 -6.94 13.86
C ILE A 84 -0.35 -7.87 14.84
N LYS A 85 -1.69 -7.86 14.89
CA LYS A 85 -2.46 -8.77 15.74
C LYS A 85 -2.05 -10.23 15.52
N LYS A 86 -1.97 -10.68 14.27
CA LYS A 86 -1.54 -12.05 13.95
C LYS A 86 -0.13 -12.37 14.46
N VAL A 87 0.81 -11.43 14.34
CA VAL A 87 2.19 -11.59 14.84
C VAL A 87 2.21 -11.65 16.37
N LEU A 88 1.50 -10.74 17.03
CA LEU A 88 1.41 -10.68 18.48
C LEU A 88 0.76 -11.93 19.08
N ASP A 89 -0.34 -12.41 18.48
CA ASP A 89 -1.03 -13.65 18.86
C ASP A 89 -0.06 -14.84 18.77
N TYR A 90 0.75 -14.93 17.71
CA TYR A 90 1.72 -16.01 17.52
C TYR A 90 2.80 -16.05 18.62
N TYR A 91 3.25 -14.88 19.08
CA TYR A 91 4.24 -14.78 20.15
C TYR A 91 3.64 -14.68 21.56
N ASN A 92 2.31 -14.71 21.68
CA ASN A 92 1.58 -14.51 22.93
C ASN A 92 1.97 -13.19 23.63
N ILE A 93 2.09 -12.10 22.85
CA ILE A 93 2.42 -10.76 23.32
C ILE A 93 1.16 -9.89 23.25
N GLY A 94 0.80 -9.20 24.33
CA GLY A 94 -0.29 -8.21 24.29
C GLY A 94 0.11 -6.93 23.55
N GLU A 95 -0.84 -6.26 22.90
CA GLU A 95 -0.63 -5.04 22.11
C GLU A 95 -0.01 -3.89 22.92
N ALA A 96 -0.27 -3.83 24.24
CA ALA A 96 0.35 -2.88 25.16
C ALA A 96 1.89 -2.99 25.22
N ASN A 97 2.46 -4.13 24.82
CA ASN A 97 3.90 -4.37 24.76
C ASN A 97 4.49 -4.20 23.35
N ALA A 98 3.71 -3.66 22.41
CA ALA A 98 4.14 -3.39 21.05
C ALA A 98 4.37 -1.90 20.80
N ILE A 99 5.35 -1.59 19.95
CA ILE A 99 5.65 -0.25 19.47
C ILE A 99 5.58 -0.28 17.95
N ALA A 100 4.92 0.70 17.35
CA ALA A 100 4.82 0.86 15.90
C ALA A 100 5.35 2.23 15.47
N PHE A 101 5.95 2.28 14.29
CA PHE A 101 6.47 3.50 13.68
C PHE A 101 5.80 3.70 12.31
N GLY A 102 5.38 4.91 12.01
CA GLY A 102 4.68 5.23 10.77
C GLY A 102 4.95 6.65 10.30
N ASP A 103 4.76 6.89 9.00
CA ASP A 103 5.05 8.16 8.34
C ASP A 103 3.96 8.60 7.35
N GLY A 104 2.99 7.74 7.07
CA GLY A 104 1.90 7.97 6.13
C GLY A 104 0.51 7.69 6.70
N GLY A 105 -0.51 8.11 5.95
CA GLY A 105 -1.91 7.83 6.29
C GLY A 105 -2.25 6.34 6.30
N ASN A 106 -1.47 5.53 5.59
CA ASN A 106 -1.58 4.06 5.60
C ASN A 106 -0.97 3.40 6.85
N ASP A 107 -0.45 4.16 7.82
CA ASP A 107 0.05 3.64 9.10
C ASP A 107 -0.92 3.85 10.27
N LEU A 108 -1.96 4.67 10.08
CA LEU A 108 -2.83 5.14 11.16
C LEU A 108 -3.44 3.99 11.97
N ASP A 109 -3.97 2.98 11.29
CA ASP A 109 -4.61 1.82 11.93
C ASP A 109 -3.65 1.05 12.84
N MET A 110 -2.40 0.87 12.40
CA MET A 110 -1.35 0.23 13.17
C MET A 110 -0.90 1.08 14.36
N LEU A 111 -0.75 2.39 14.17
CA LEU A 111 -0.31 3.32 15.20
C LEU A 111 -1.32 3.42 16.34
N GLU A 112 -2.62 3.34 16.02
CA GLU A 112 -3.72 3.30 17.00
C GLU A 112 -3.86 1.94 17.70
N TYR A 113 -3.42 0.86 17.08
CA TYR A 113 -3.60 -0.50 17.59
C TYR A 113 -2.61 -0.88 18.70
N VAL A 114 -1.35 -0.42 18.61
CA VAL A 114 -0.29 -0.79 19.54
C VAL A 114 -0.25 0.08 20.80
N GLY A 115 0.41 -0.40 21.85
CA GLY A 115 0.58 0.35 23.11
C GLY A 115 1.32 1.68 22.93
N LEU A 116 2.24 1.78 21.97
CA LEU A 116 2.91 3.03 21.61
C LEU A 116 3.08 3.17 20.10
N GLY A 117 2.25 4.01 19.48
CA GLY A 117 2.41 4.45 18.10
C GLY A 117 3.28 5.70 17.99
N ILE A 118 4.30 5.67 17.13
CA ILE A 118 5.21 6.80 16.87
C ILE A 118 5.03 7.26 15.43
N ALA A 119 4.38 8.41 15.26
CA ALA A 119 4.27 9.08 13.97
C ALA A 119 5.50 9.95 13.70
N LYS A 120 6.11 9.77 12.52
CA LYS A 120 7.18 10.64 12.04
C LYS A 120 6.59 11.98 11.60
N GLY A 121 7.00 13.05 12.26
CA GLY A 121 6.66 14.41 11.82
C GLY A 121 7.21 14.69 10.42
N LYS A 122 6.40 15.31 9.56
CA LYS A 122 6.88 15.84 8.28
C LYS A 122 7.67 17.13 8.55
N ARG A 123 8.88 17.22 8.00
CA ARG A 123 9.60 18.49 7.85
C ARG A 123 9.34 19.04 6.46
#